data_AF-A0AAW2VWU7-F1
#
_entry.id   AF-A0AAW2VWU7-F1
#
_cell.length_a   1.000
_cell.length_b   1.000
_cell.length_c   1.000
_cell.angle_alpha   90.00
_cell.angle_beta   90.00
_cell.angle_gamma   90.00
#
_symmetry.space_group_name_H-M   'P 1'
#
loop_
_entity.id
_entity.type
_entity.pdbx_description
1 polymer ?
#
loop_
_entity_poly.entity_id
_entity_poly.type
_entity_poly.pdbx_seq_one_letter_code
_entity_poly.pdbx_strand_id
1 'polypeptide(L)'
;MTKRPFVGQSTLAGGLLDLIHVDVCGSLNTPVRGEYSYFITFTDDHSRYDYVYLMRYKSEAFGRFKEFKLEVENQTDRKIKTLWLDRGGEYLSGDFIDYLKENEIFSQWTPPEMPQLNGMVERRNRTMLDMVRFMMSLRIAPILLGPRS
;
A
#
# COMPACT_ATOMS: atom_id res chain seq x y z
N MET A 1 -26.64 -23.08 -11.27
CA MET A 1 -25.79 -23.60 -10.17
C MET A 1 -25.42 -22.43 -9.28
N THR A 2 -26.02 -22.35 -8.09
CA THR A 2 -25.82 -21.24 -7.14
C THR A 2 -24.65 -21.59 -6.22
N LYS A 3 -23.51 -20.92 -6.34
CA LYS A 3 -22.38 -21.11 -5.43
C LYS A 3 -22.75 -20.53 -4.06
N ARG A 4 -22.54 -21.32 -3.00
CA ARG A 4 -22.73 -20.90 -1.60
C ARG A 4 -21.82 -19.70 -1.29
N PRO A 5 -22.27 -18.71 -0.50
CA PRO A 5 -21.40 -17.62 -0.07
C PRO A 5 -20.27 -18.19 0.77
N PHE A 6 -19.04 -17.82 0.42
CA PHE A 6 -17.85 -18.24 1.13
C PHE A 6 -17.79 -17.46 2.45
N VAL A 7 -17.88 -18.16 3.58
CA VAL A 7 -17.51 -17.59 4.88
C VAL A 7 -15.99 -17.74 5.00
N GLY A 8 -15.26 -16.89 4.28
CA GLY A 8 -13.85 -16.68 4.60
C GLY A 8 -13.82 -16.02 5.97
N GLN A 9 -13.15 -16.64 6.95
CA GLN A 9 -12.76 -15.92 8.16
C GLN A 9 -12.03 -14.65 7.71
N SER A 10 -12.72 -13.52 7.81
CA SER A 10 -12.12 -12.23 7.59
C SER A 10 -11.10 -12.06 8.70
N THR A 11 -9.81 -12.14 8.38
CA THR A 11 -8.74 -11.55 9.20
C THR A 11 -8.93 -10.04 9.17
N LEU A 12 -10.03 -9.55 9.74
CA LEU A 12 -10.21 -8.13 10.00
C LEU A 12 -9.13 -7.77 11.01
N ALA A 13 -8.32 -6.78 10.65
CA ALA A 13 -7.45 -6.09 11.59
C ALA A 13 -8.28 -5.67 12.82
N GLY A 14 -7.93 -6.21 13.99
CA GLY A 14 -8.63 -5.95 15.25
C GLY A 14 -8.47 -4.51 15.72
N GLY A 15 -7.43 -3.82 15.24
CA GLY A 15 -7.19 -2.39 15.43
C GLY A 15 -6.23 -1.81 14.41
N LEU A 16 -5.96 -0.50 14.56
CA LEU A 16 -5.01 0.27 13.76
C LEU A 16 -3.64 -0.42 13.68
N LEU A 17 -3.05 -0.43 12.48
CA LEU A 17 -1.73 -0.97 12.14
C LEU A 17 -1.57 -2.49 12.31
N ASP A 18 -2.64 -3.23 12.58
CA ASP A 18 -2.58 -4.69 12.64
C ASP A 18 -2.28 -5.31 11.27
N LEU A 19 -2.79 -4.71 10.20
CA LEU A 19 -2.58 -5.14 8.82
C LEU A 19 -2.47 -3.94 7.88
N ILE A 20 -1.33 -3.81 7.23
CA ILE A 20 -1.09 -2.80 6.18
C ILE A 20 -0.98 -3.52 4.84
N HIS A 21 -1.83 -3.15 3.90
CA HIS A 21 -1.69 -3.55 2.50
C HIS A 21 -0.70 -2.64 1.81
N VAL A 22 0.24 -3.23 1.08
CA VAL A 22 1.30 -2.51 0.35
C VAL A 22 1.18 -2.82 -1.12
N ASP A 23 1.13 -1.78 -1.94
CA ASP A 23 1.10 -1.93 -3.39
C ASP A 23 1.96 -0.88 -4.10
N VAL A 24 2.66 -1.28 -5.16
CA VAL A 24 3.47 -0.39 -6.00
C VAL A 24 2.82 -0.30 -7.36
N CYS A 25 2.27 0.89 -7.64
CA CYS A 25 1.63 1.17 -8.91
C CYS A 25 2.62 1.70 -9.95
N GLY A 26 2.60 1.08 -11.13
CA GLY A 26 3.50 1.36 -12.24
C GLY A 26 3.04 2.44 -13.23
N SER A 27 4.04 3.10 -13.83
CA SER A 27 4.03 4.10 -14.91
C SER A 27 2.83 5.05 -14.93
N LEU A 28 3.01 6.19 -14.29
CA LEU A 28 2.32 7.41 -14.69
C LEU A 28 2.75 7.68 -16.15
N ASN A 29 1.96 7.22 -17.14
CA ASN A 29 2.24 7.34 -18.60
C ASN A 29 2.62 8.76 -19.06
N THR A 30 2.42 9.76 -18.22
CA THR A 30 3.02 11.08 -18.35
C THR A 30 3.96 11.26 -17.14
N PRO A 31 5.28 11.35 -17.33
CA PRO A 31 6.19 11.62 -16.23
C PRO A 31 5.72 12.89 -15.54
N VAL A 32 5.45 12.77 -14.25
CA VAL A 32 5.08 13.91 -13.43
C VAL A 32 6.29 14.82 -13.33
N ARG A 33 6.05 16.13 -13.25
CA ARG A 33 7.11 17.14 -13.08
C ARG A 33 7.99 16.74 -11.87
N GLY A 34 9.26 16.39 -12.12
CA GLY A 34 10.17 15.82 -11.11
C GLY A 34 10.60 14.35 -11.32
N GLU A 35 10.29 13.77 -12.49
CA GLU A 35 10.73 12.42 -12.92
C GLU A 35 10.13 11.26 -12.09
N TYR A 36 9.04 11.51 -11.35
CA TYR A 36 8.32 10.48 -10.62
C TYR A 36 7.48 9.63 -11.59
N SER A 37 7.82 8.35 -11.67
CA SER A 37 7.19 7.38 -12.59
C SER A 37 6.40 6.30 -11.86
N TYR A 38 6.53 6.23 -10.54
CA TYR A 38 5.92 5.22 -9.67
C TYR A 38 5.32 5.90 -8.43
N PHE A 39 4.40 5.19 -7.77
CA PHE A 39 4.02 5.50 -6.41
C PHE A 39 3.75 4.20 -5.65
N ILE A 40 3.96 4.25 -4.34
CA ILE A 40 3.66 3.17 -3.41
C ILE A 40 2.51 3.60 -2.52
N THR A 41 1.59 2.68 -2.26
CA THR A 41 0.47 2.88 -1.35
C THR A 41 0.63 1.98 -0.13
N PHE A 42 0.29 2.53 1.03
CA PHE A 42 0.13 1.79 2.27
C PHE A 42 -1.29 2.00 2.75
N THR A 43 -2.09 0.94 2.82
CA THR A 43 -3.48 1.02 3.25
C THR A 43 -3.64 0.31 4.58
N ASP A 44 -4.08 1.03 5.61
CA ASP A 44 -4.45 0.39 6.87
C ASP A 44 -5.80 -0.32 6.74
N ASP A 45 -5.82 -1.63 6.98
CA ASP A 45 -7.05 -2.43 6.79
C ASP A 45 -8.16 -2.03 7.76
N HIS A 46 -7.81 -1.59 8.97
CA HIS A 46 -8.79 -1.23 10.00
C HIS A 46 -9.46 0.11 9.70
N SER A 47 -8.67 1.17 9.55
CA SER A 47 -9.16 2.54 9.37
C SER A 47 -9.48 2.93 7.94
N ARG A 48 -9.02 2.13 6.96
CA ARG A 48 -9.14 2.42 5.53
C ARG A 48 -8.42 3.72 5.10
N TYR A 49 -7.46 4.20 5.88
CA TYR A 49 -6.58 5.29 5.47
C TYR A 49 -5.56 4.79 4.45
N ASP A 50 -5.38 5.58 3.39
CA ASP A 50 -4.43 5.32 2.31
C ASP A 50 -3.30 6.36 2.37
N TYR A 51 -2.07 5.88 2.51
CA TYR A 51 -0.86 6.70 2.46
C TYR A 51 -0.21 6.51 1.09
N VAL A 52 0.14 7.61 0.42
CA VAL A 52 0.68 7.58 -0.94
C VAL A 52 2.03 8.27 -0.99
N TYR A 53 3.05 7.55 -1.41
CA TYR A 53 4.41 8.07 -1.57
C TYR A 53 4.84 7.95 -3.03
N LEU A 54 5.34 9.04 -3.60
CA LEU A 54 5.83 9.07 -4.99
C LEU A 54 7.25 8.56 -5.06
N MET A 55 7.61 7.92 -6.17
CA MET A 55 8.95 7.38 -6.38
C MET A 55 9.42 7.59 -7.82
N ARG A 56 10.70 7.90 -8.01
CA ARG A 56 11.29 7.96 -9.36
C ARG A 56 11.64 6.57 -9.86
N TYR A 57 12.12 5.72 -8.95
CA TYR A 57 12.48 4.34 -9.22
C TYR A 57 11.78 3.39 -8.25
N LYS A 58 11.45 2.16 -8.69
CA LYS A 58 10.89 1.12 -7.80
C LYS A 58 11.82 0.78 -6.62
N SER A 59 13.12 0.99 -6.76
CA SER A 59 14.12 0.77 -5.71
C SER A 59 13.96 1.72 -4.50
N GLU A 60 13.23 2.82 -4.63
CA GLU A 60 12.94 3.72 -3.51
C GLU A 60 11.92 3.14 -2.51
N ALA A 61 11.21 2.06 -2.86
CA ALA A 61 10.11 1.50 -2.07
C ALA A 61 10.51 1.18 -0.62
N PHE A 62 11.70 0.62 -0.41
CA PHE A 62 12.18 0.32 0.94
C PHE A 62 12.40 1.58 1.77
N GLY A 63 12.97 2.63 1.17
CA GLY A 63 13.15 3.92 1.83
C GLY A 63 11.79 4.51 2.25
N ARG A 64 10.82 4.49 1.34
CA ARG A 64 9.46 4.98 1.61
C ARG A 64 8.75 4.19 2.71
N PHE A 65 8.97 2.88 2.79
CA PHE A 65 8.43 2.07 3.87
C PHE A 65 8.98 2.47 5.24
N LYS A 66 10.29 2.76 5.34
CA LYS A 66 10.89 3.22 6.60
C LYS A 66 10.33 4.57 7.05
N GLU A 67 10.15 5.50 6.11
CA GLU A 67 9.51 6.79 6.35
C GLU A 67 8.08 6.60 6.86
N PHE A 68 7.28 5.81 6.14
CA PHE A 68 5.90 5.49 6.51
C PHE A 68 5.80 4.88 7.91
N LYS A 69 6.58 3.84 8.20
CA LYS A 69 6.59 3.16 9.50
C LYS A 69 6.87 4.15 10.63
N LEU A 70 7.93 4.95 10.49
CA LEU A 70 8.28 5.94 11.52
C LEU A 70 7.15 6.94 11.75
N GLU A 71 6.51 7.42 10.67
CA GLU A 71 5.43 8.39 10.76
C GLU A 71 4.20 7.80 11.48
N VAL A 72 3.67 6.67 11.01
CA VAL A 72 2.42 6.12 11.54
C VAL A 72 2.56 5.58 12.95
N GLU A 73 3.72 5.00 13.28
CA GLU A 73 3.94 4.49 14.63
C GLU A 73 4.09 5.63 15.63
N ASN A 74 4.75 6.74 15.26
CA ASN A 74 4.85 7.92 16.12
C ASN A 74 3.50 8.62 16.29
N GLN A 75 2.67 8.68 15.25
CA GLN A 75 1.36 9.33 15.31
C GLN A 75 0.33 8.53 16.12
N THR A 76 0.43 7.20 16.11
CA THR A 76 -0.57 6.32 16.73
C THR A 76 -0.13 5.68 18.03
N ASP A 77 1.15 5.80 18.38
CA ASP A 77 1.81 5.09 19.49
C ASP A 77 1.59 3.57 19.43
N ARG A 78 1.53 3.03 18.20
CA ARG A 78 1.29 1.62 17.90
C ARG A 78 2.32 1.13 16.91
N LYS A 79 2.60 -0.17 16.92
CA LYS A 79 3.50 -0.81 15.96
C LYS A 79 2.73 -1.48 14.83
N ILE A 80 3.31 -1.46 13.64
CA ILE A 80 2.84 -2.28 12.51
C ILE A 80 3.07 -3.75 12.84
N LYS A 81 2.03 -4.58 12.72
CA LYS A 81 2.14 -6.02 13.00
C LYS A 81 2.36 -6.85 11.74
N THR A 82 1.57 -6.59 10.71
CA THR A 82 1.58 -7.39 9.48
C THR A 82 1.58 -6.52 8.24
N LEU A 83 2.41 -6.88 7.26
CA LEU A 83 2.32 -6.37 5.90
C LEU A 83 1.69 -7.40 4.98
N TRP A 84 0.73 -6.96 4.17
CA TRP A 84 0.20 -7.73 3.05
C TRP A 84 0.81 -7.18 1.76
N LEU A 85 1.63 -8.01 1.11
CA LEU A 85 2.39 -7.64 -0.09
C LEU A 85 1.75 -8.27 -1.32
N ASP A 86 1.55 -7.48 -2.39
CA ASP A 86 1.21 -8.04 -3.69
C ASP A 86 2.44 -8.71 -4.37
N ARG A 87 2.18 -9.61 -5.31
CA ARG A 87 3.19 -10.40 -6.06
C ARG A 87 4.16 -9.55 -6.88
N GLY A 88 3.91 -8.25 -6.99
CA GLY A 88 4.84 -7.27 -7.54
C GLY A 88 6.12 -7.07 -6.72
N GLY A 89 6.34 -7.83 -5.63
CA GLY A 89 7.48 -7.76 -4.70
C GLY A 89 8.91 -7.86 -5.24
N GLU A 90 9.12 -7.67 -6.54
CA GLU A 90 10.42 -7.46 -7.18
C GLU A 90 11.21 -6.26 -6.60
N TYR A 91 10.56 -5.39 -5.84
CA TYR A 91 11.15 -4.28 -5.10
C TYR A 91 11.57 -4.63 -3.66
N LEU A 92 11.36 -5.86 -3.21
CA LEU A 92 11.67 -6.30 -1.85
C LEU A 92 13.03 -7.01 -1.85
N SER A 93 14.09 -6.25 -1.60
CA SER A 93 15.44 -6.78 -1.43
C SER A 93 15.52 -7.71 -0.22
N GLY A 94 16.59 -8.53 -0.14
CA GLY A 94 16.89 -9.30 1.08
C GLY A 94 16.92 -8.41 2.33
N ASP A 95 17.51 -7.21 2.20
CA ASP A 95 17.54 -6.19 3.25
C ASP A 95 16.15 -5.77 3.74
N PHE A 96 15.14 -5.77 2.86
CA PHE A 96 13.76 -5.47 3.26
C PHE A 96 13.21 -6.57 4.16
N ILE A 97 13.40 -7.83 3.77
CA ILE A 97 12.93 -8.99 4.52
C ILE A 97 13.62 -9.05 5.89
N ASP A 98 14.92 -8.82 5.93
CA ASP A 98 15.67 -8.84 7.18
C ASP A 98 15.27 -7.68 8.09
N TYR A 99 15.03 -6.50 7.53
CA TYR A 99 14.46 -5.37 8.27
C TYR A 99 13.08 -5.67 8.87
N LEU A 100 12.20 -6.36 8.13
CA LEU A 100 10.90 -6.77 8.69
C LEU A 100 11.08 -7.70 9.89
N LYS A 101 11.98 -8.68 9.80
CA LYS A 101 12.28 -9.62 10.90
C LYS A 101 12.83 -8.89 12.12
N GLU A 102 13.78 -7.97 11.92
CA GLU A 102 14.38 -7.16 12.99
C GLU A 102 13.33 -6.30 13.72
N ASN A 103 12.28 -5.88 13.01
CA ASN A 103 11.19 -5.08 13.56
C ASN A 103 9.98 -5.92 14.00
N GLU A 104 10.09 -7.25 13.98
CA GLU A 104 9.03 -8.19 14.35
C GLU A 104 7.74 -8.04 13.51
N ILE A 105 7.90 -7.60 12.25
CA ILE A 105 6.79 -7.40 11.31
C ILE A 105 6.60 -8.66 10.47
N PHE A 106 5.39 -9.23 10.51
CA PHE A 106 5.06 -10.41 9.73
C PHE A 106 4.72 -10.03 8.28
N SER A 107 5.27 -10.72 7.29
CA SER A 107 4.93 -10.53 5.88
C SER A 107 3.98 -11.62 5.39
N GLN A 108 2.82 -11.23 4.86
CA GLN A 108 1.89 -12.08 4.13
C GLN A 108 1.94 -11.74 2.63
N TRP A 109 1.78 -12.76 1.80
CA TRP A 109 1.82 -12.63 0.34
C TRP A 109 0.49 -13.05 -0.26
N THR A 110 0.01 -12.29 -1.24
CA THR A 110 -1.24 -12.62 -1.93
C THR A 110 -1.15 -14.00 -2.62
N PRO A 111 -2.04 -14.95 -2.30
CA PRO A 111 -2.15 -16.21 -3.03
C PRO A 111 -2.48 -15.96 -4.50
N PRO A 112 -2.13 -16.89 -5.42
CA PRO A 112 -2.53 -16.74 -6.80
C PRO A 112 -4.06 -16.81 -6.90
N GLU A 113 -4.66 -15.73 -7.41
CA GLU A 113 -6.01 -15.68 -7.98
C GLU A 113 -7.22 -15.62 -7.02
N MET A 114 -7.62 -14.39 -6.68
CA MET A 114 -9.05 -14.06 -6.47
C MET A 114 -9.47 -12.94 -7.44
N PRO A 115 -10.01 -13.29 -8.63
CA PRO A 115 -10.32 -12.32 -9.68
C PRO A 115 -11.27 -11.18 -9.26
N GLN A 116 -12.19 -11.43 -8.32
CA GLN A 116 -13.09 -10.38 -7.82
C GLN A 116 -12.38 -9.34 -6.94
N LEU A 117 -11.41 -9.76 -6.12
CA LEU A 117 -10.63 -8.87 -5.26
C LEU A 117 -9.66 -8.03 -6.10
N ASN A 118 -9.02 -8.64 -7.10
CA ASN A 118 -8.16 -7.92 -8.04
C ASN A 118 -8.91 -6.81 -8.77
N GLY A 119 -10.14 -7.06 -9.24
CA GLY A 119 -10.94 -6.03 -9.90
C GLY A 119 -11.31 -4.84 -9.01
N MET A 120 -11.43 -5.04 -7.70
CA MET A 120 -11.68 -3.96 -6.72
C MET A 120 -10.40 -3.17 -6.41
N VAL A 121 -9.28 -3.87 -6.21
CA VAL A 121 -7.95 -3.27 -5.98
C VAL A 121 -7.52 -2.46 -7.21
N GLU A 122 -7.68 -2.99 -8.42
CA GLU A 122 -7.36 -2.27 -9.66
C GLU A 122 -8.20 -0.99 -9.84
N ARG A 123 -9.49 -1.02 -9.50
CA ARG A 123 -10.35 0.18 -9.54
C ARG A 123 -9.92 1.22 -8.51
N ARG A 124 -9.51 0.77 -7.31
CA ARG A 124 -8.93 1.64 -6.28
C ARG A 124 -7.65 2.30 -6.79
N ASN A 125 -6.73 1.51 -7.33
CA ASN A 125 -5.45 2.00 -7.82
C ASN A 125 -5.63 3.00 -8.96
N ARG A 126 -6.57 2.77 -9.89
CA ARG A 126 -6.90 3.74 -10.95
C ARG A 126 -7.42 5.07 -10.37
N THR A 127 -8.31 5.01 -9.39
CA THR A 127 -8.84 6.22 -8.75
C THR A 127 -7.74 6.99 -8.02
N MET A 128 -6.86 6.30 -7.29
CA MET A 128 -5.72 6.93 -6.63
C MET A 128 -4.76 7.54 -7.65
N LEU A 129 -4.49 6.84 -8.74
CA LEU A 129 -3.62 7.30 -9.81
C LEU A 129 -4.16 8.59 -10.45
N ASP A 130 -5.48 8.69 -10.68
CA ASP A 130 -6.12 9.90 -11.19
C ASP A 130 -6.09 11.05 -10.17
N MET A 131 -6.24 10.76 -8.87
CA MET A 131 -6.09 11.76 -7.81
C MET A 131 -4.65 12.27 -7.69
N VAL A 132 -3.66 11.38 -7.74
CA VAL A 132 -2.24 11.76 -7.74
C VAL A 132 -1.93 12.64 -8.94
N ARG A 133 -2.45 12.31 -10.13
CA ARG A 133 -2.33 13.16 -11.32
C ARG A 133 -2.95 14.54 -11.12
N PHE A 134 -4.13 14.60 -10.49
CA PHE A 134 -4.83 15.85 -10.21
C PHE A 134 -4.11 16.72 -9.18
N MET A 135 -3.67 16.15 -8.06
CA MET A 135 -2.92 16.89 -7.03
C MET A 135 -1.61 17.47 -7.60
N MET A 136 -0.98 16.72 -8.49
CA MET A 136 0.23 17.15 -9.20
C MET A 136 -0.01 18.28 -10.19
N SER A 137 -1.13 18.27 -10.92
CA SER A 137 -1.47 19.39 -11.80
C SER A 137 -1.72 20.68 -11.00
N LEU A 138 -2.18 20.55 -9.75
CA LEU A 138 -2.42 21.65 -8.83
C LEU A 138 -1.20 22.09 -8.00
N ARG A 139 -0.02 21.45 -8.15
CA ARG A 139 1.21 21.69 -7.35
C ARG A 139 1.05 21.43 -5.85
N ILE A 140 0.18 20.49 -5.49
CA ILE A 140 -0.01 20.02 -4.11
C ILE A 140 0.69 18.66 -3.99
N ALA A 141 1.61 18.51 -3.04
CA ALA A 141 2.20 17.20 -2.75
C ALA A 141 1.07 16.23 -2.36
N PRO A 142 1.07 14.95 -2.77
CA PRO A 142 0.02 14.02 -2.38
C PRO A 142 -0.04 13.95 -0.85
N ILE A 143 -1.15 14.44 -0.32
CA ILE A 143 -1.49 14.50 1.09
C ILE A 143 -2.17 13.18 1.43
N LEU A 144 -1.84 12.64 2.62
CA LEU A 144 -2.62 11.67 3.39
C LEU A 144 -4.08 11.57 2.89
N LEU A 145 -4.42 10.50 2.18
CA LEU A 145 -5.79 10.32 1.71
C LEU A 145 -6.60 9.72 2.88
N GLY A 146 -7.49 10.55 3.42
CA GLY A 146 -8.33 10.23 4.57
C GLY A 146 -9.23 9.00 4.38
N PRO A 147 -9.87 8.53 5.46
CA PRO A 147 -10.66 7.31 5.45
C PRO A 147 -11.93 7.60 4.66
N ARG A 148 -12.21 6.79 3.65
CA ARG A 148 -13.46 6.93 2.89
C ARG A 148 -14.51 5.95 3.40
N SER A 149 -15.66 6.55 3.71
CA SER A 149 -16.96 5.95 4.04
C SER A 149 -17.35 4.81 3.12
#